data_AF-A0AAD5LX46-F1
#
_entry.id   AF-A0AAD5LX46-F1
#
_cell.length_a   1.000
_cell.length_b   1.000
_cell.length_c   1.000
_cell.angle_alpha   90.00
_cell.angle_beta   90.00
_cell.angle_gamma   90.00
#
_symmetry.space_group_name_H-M   'P 1'
#
loop_
_entity.id
_entity.type
_entity.pdbx_description
1 polymer ?
#
loop_
_entity_poly.entity_id
_entity_poly.type
_entity_poly.pdbx_seq_one_letter_code
_entity_poly.pdbx_strand_id
1 'polypeptide(L)'
;MQISVVFVYALALLLRLDARCYAWSSDDVAVLEQFQFEGESHVAFGQAMGARFRDKIVARVQQNLKLQTRLLPFVQTTEAGRAIYDAFLQRHEEVFPQYMKELRGIAEGSGVPFETIFVQNLSEEFDDAVPADFTLGVGRSRLKTLRCSDVVLVGGPDALRVVAHNEDSGAADLNHTAIITAKIGASPRFVAYTYLGDLPTGAFGFNDQGIGFTLNFVQPTETDAGGLGRGFISRDLLLATDAEDAMRRITVPGQASGHNYQLMDLKQGRIWNVEVAARNRYAVQELLAPASPNEVTAFFHANQYQLLEIAQPPYQSSLHRLRRYSELSVPQTVNDALRILGDQHDRQYPVFHDVLSHERGDLSGWTLTTIVFDLANKTAVSYRGNPARHEREFLWDLERLTVASVRDLWQASQ
;
A
#
# COMPACT_ATOMS: atom_id res chain seq x y z
N MET A 1 22.87 -39.80 -7.45
CA MET A 1 21.84 -38.93 -6.86
C MET A 1 22.47 -38.14 -5.71
N GLN A 2 23.29 -37.14 -6.06
CA GLN A 2 23.92 -36.22 -5.10
C GLN A 2 22.99 -35.02 -4.96
N ILE A 3 22.07 -35.08 -3.99
CA ILE A 3 21.40 -33.88 -3.51
C ILE A 3 22.44 -33.16 -2.65
N SER A 4 22.98 -32.08 -3.20
CA SER A 4 24.12 -31.35 -2.64
C SER A 4 23.88 -30.91 -1.21
N VAL A 5 24.84 -31.25 -0.34
CA VAL A 5 24.95 -30.89 1.08
C VAL A 5 24.75 -29.38 1.34
N VAL A 6 24.90 -28.53 0.32
CA VAL A 6 24.62 -27.08 0.35
C VAL A 6 23.17 -26.76 0.74
N PHE A 7 22.19 -27.59 0.36
CA PHE A 7 20.76 -27.31 0.61
C PHE A 7 20.36 -27.51 2.08
N VAL A 8 21.04 -28.43 2.78
CA VAL A 8 20.77 -28.73 4.20
C VAL A 8 21.35 -27.65 5.12
N TYR A 9 22.46 -27.01 4.72
CA TYR A 9 23.03 -25.88 5.46
C TYR A 9 22.22 -24.58 5.30
N ALA A 10 21.59 -24.35 4.14
CA ALA A 10 20.68 -23.21 3.94
C ALA A 10 19.43 -23.34 4.84
N LEU A 11 18.88 -24.55 4.99
CA LEU A 11 17.70 -24.82 5.81
C LEU A 11 17.97 -24.68 7.32
N ALA A 12 19.16 -25.10 7.78
CA ALA A 12 19.56 -24.95 9.18
C ALA A 12 19.90 -23.50 9.56
N LEU A 13 20.30 -22.67 8.60
CA LEU A 13 20.46 -21.23 8.79
C LEU A 13 19.09 -20.53 8.87
N LEU A 14 18.15 -20.90 8.01
CA LEU A 14 16.76 -20.39 8.01
C LEU A 14 16.00 -20.71 9.31
N LEU A 15 16.11 -21.95 9.82
CA LEU A 15 15.43 -22.36 11.06
C LEU A 15 16.06 -21.80 12.35
N ARG A 16 17.30 -21.30 12.30
CA ARG A 16 17.95 -20.59 13.42
C ARG A 16 17.75 -19.07 13.37
N LEU A 17 17.36 -18.52 12.22
CA LEU A 17 17.00 -17.11 12.07
C LEU A 17 15.63 -16.80 12.66
N ASP A 18 14.69 -17.76 12.65
CA ASP A 18 13.34 -17.61 13.22
C ASP A 18 13.30 -17.33 14.73
N ALA A 19 14.37 -17.62 15.48
CA ALA A 19 14.39 -17.48 16.94
C ALA A 19 15.33 -16.39 17.47
N ARG A 20 16.05 -15.66 16.60
CA ARG A 20 17.02 -14.61 17.01
C ARG A 20 16.93 -13.29 16.24
N CYS A 21 15.96 -13.11 15.34
CA CYS A 21 15.69 -11.85 14.64
C CYS A 21 14.18 -11.61 14.77
N TYR A 22 13.63 -10.63 15.48
CA TYR A 22 14.01 -9.25 15.75
C TYR A 22 13.30 -8.84 17.05
N ALA A 23 14.03 -8.36 18.06
CA ALA A 23 13.41 -7.58 19.12
C ALA A 23 13.27 -6.15 18.60
N TRP A 24 12.22 -5.88 17.83
CA TRP A 24 11.90 -4.52 17.39
C TRP A 24 11.54 -3.70 18.63
N SER A 25 12.24 -2.59 18.87
CA SER A 25 11.81 -1.60 19.86
C SER A 25 10.80 -0.64 19.23
N SER A 26 10.07 0.10 20.06
CA SER A 26 9.18 1.18 19.60
C SER A 26 9.90 2.25 18.78
N ASP A 27 11.23 2.32 18.87
CA ASP A 27 12.07 3.30 18.19
C ASP A 27 12.57 2.81 16.81
N ASP A 28 12.44 1.52 16.51
CA ASP A 28 12.99 0.90 15.28
C ASP A 28 12.06 0.96 14.07
N VAL A 29 10.82 1.41 14.26
CA VAL A 29 9.83 1.62 13.19
C VAL A 29 9.64 3.12 12.98
N ALA A 30 10.66 3.79 12.41
CA ALA A 30 10.55 4.99 11.56
C ALA A 30 11.85 5.81 11.50
N VAL A 31 12.39 5.93 10.29
CA VAL A 31 12.57 7.22 9.58
C VAL A 31 12.30 6.95 8.10
N LEU A 32 11.24 7.52 7.54
CA LEU A 32 10.93 7.36 6.11
C LEU A 32 11.92 8.18 5.29
N GLU A 33 12.74 7.49 4.51
CA GLU A 33 13.66 8.16 3.60
C GLU A 33 12.87 8.91 2.54
N GLN A 34 13.34 10.10 2.19
CA GLN A 34 12.80 10.89 1.09
C GLN A 34 13.70 10.76 -0.14
N PHE A 35 13.08 10.68 -1.32
CA PHE A 35 13.77 10.73 -2.60
C PHE A 35 13.05 11.70 -3.54
N GLN A 36 13.83 12.55 -4.20
CA GLN A 36 13.32 13.51 -5.14
C GLN A 36 13.92 13.27 -6.53
N PHE A 37 13.10 13.42 -7.57
CA PHE A 37 13.55 13.30 -8.94
C PHE A 37 12.85 14.32 -9.84
N GLU A 38 13.63 15.03 -10.65
CA GLU A 38 13.12 15.86 -11.73
C GLU A 38 13.93 15.58 -13.00
N GLY A 39 13.24 15.17 -14.07
CA GLY A 39 13.89 14.81 -15.33
C GLY A 39 12.90 14.31 -16.38
N GLU A 40 13.37 14.00 -17.58
CA GLU A 40 12.51 13.72 -18.74
C GLU A 40 12.21 12.22 -18.97
N SER A 41 12.89 11.31 -18.27
CA SER A 41 12.89 9.89 -18.61
C SER A 41 12.41 9.00 -17.47
N HIS A 42 11.39 8.19 -17.75
CA HIS A 42 10.91 7.12 -16.87
C HIS A 42 12.00 6.07 -16.55
N VAL A 43 12.87 5.75 -17.52
CA VAL A 43 14.01 4.85 -17.27
C VAL A 43 14.99 5.49 -16.29
N ALA A 44 15.34 6.76 -16.49
CA ALA A 44 16.28 7.47 -15.62
C ALA A 44 15.73 7.63 -14.20
N PHE A 45 14.42 7.88 -14.08
CA PHE A 45 13.73 7.89 -12.80
C PHE A 45 13.88 6.53 -12.08
N GLY A 46 13.55 5.44 -12.77
CA GLY A 46 13.69 4.09 -12.23
C GLY A 46 15.13 3.76 -11.83
N GLN A 47 16.11 4.07 -12.68
CA GLN A 47 17.54 3.85 -12.40
C GLN A 47 18.00 4.63 -11.17
N ALA A 48 17.63 5.90 -11.07
CA ALA A 48 18.00 6.76 -9.94
C ALA A 48 17.39 6.24 -8.64
N MET A 49 16.11 5.87 -8.63
CA MET A 49 15.44 5.30 -7.45
C MET A 49 16.05 3.94 -7.08
N GLY A 50 16.25 3.06 -8.06
CA GLY A 50 16.86 1.74 -7.87
C GLY A 50 18.28 1.82 -7.31
N ALA A 51 19.09 2.77 -7.81
CA ALA A 51 20.45 2.99 -7.33
C ALA A 51 20.47 3.61 -5.93
N ARG A 52 19.61 4.59 -5.66
CA ARG A 52 19.51 5.26 -4.35
C ARG A 52 19.16 4.29 -3.22
N PHE A 53 18.33 3.29 -3.52
CA PHE A 53 17.79 2.36 -2.53
C PHE A 53 18.24 0.92 -2.75
N ARG A 54 19.33 0.70 -3.50
CA ARG A 54 19.84 -0.63 -3.88
C ARG A 54 19.80 -1.63 -2.74
N ASP A 55 20.48 -1.32 -1.63
CA ASP A 55 20.65 -2.26 -0.53
C ASP A 55 19.32 -2.62 0.13
N LYS A 56 18.41 -1.65 0.25
CA LYS A 56 17.07 -1.85 0.81
C LYS A 56 16.15 -2.62 -0.13
N ILE A 57 16.23 -2.38 -1.43
CA ILE A 57 15.48 -3.15 -2.43
C ILE A 57 15.95 -4.60 -2.41
N VAL A 58 17.26 -4.84 -2.41
CA VAL A 58 17.84 -6.18 -2.30
C VAL A 58 17.42 -6.87 -1.00
N ALA A 59 17.50 -6.17 0.13
CA ALA A 59 17.10 -6.70 1.43
C ALA A 59 15.61 -7.07 1.46
N ARG A 60 14.72 -6.18 1.02
CA ARG A 60 13.27 -6.42 0.94
C ARG A 60 12.95 -7.65 0.08
N VAL A 61 13.55 -7.74 -1.10
CA VAL A 61 13.39 -8.89 -2.02
C VAL A 61 13.83 -10.19 -1.35
N GLN A 62 14.98 -10.19 -0.67
CA GLN A 62 15.52 -11.38 0.02
C GLN A 62 14.66 -11.80 1.22
N GLN A 63 14.09 -10.84 1.95
CA GLN A 63 13.29 -11.08 3.14
C GLN A 63 11.82 -11.42 2.81
N ASN A 64 11.36 -11.15 1.59
CA ASN A 64 10.01 -11.45 1.15
C ASN A 64 9.83 -12.96 0.88
N LEU A 65 9.45 -13.71 1.93
CA LEU A 65 9.25 -15.16 1.86
C LEU A 65 8.19 -15.58 0.83
N LYS A 66 7.10 -14.80 0.67
CA LYS A 66 6.07 -15.06 -0.35
C LYS A 66 6.69 -15.03 -1.75
N LEU A 67 7.46 -13.98 -2.05
CA LEU A 67 8.16 -13.84 -3.32
C LEU A 67 9.17 -14.97 -3.56
N GLN A 68 10.04 -15.23 -2.58
CA GLN A 68 11.17 -16.17 -2.72
C GLN A 68 10.75 -17.64 -2.77
N THR A 69 9.72 -18.03 -2.00
CA THR A 69 9.39 -19.45 -1.80
C THR A 69 8.15 -19.90 -2.57
N ARG A 70 7.32 -18.96 -3.05
CA ARG A 70 6.06 -19.26 -3.74
C ARG A 70 5.99 -18.64 -5.13
N LEU A 71 6.12 -17.33 -5.26
CA LEU A 71 5.85 -16.65 -6.55
C LEU A 71 6.95 -16.87 -7.58
N LEU A 72 8.21 -16.54 -7.26
CA LEU A 72 9.33 -16.75 -8.18
C LEU A 72 9.48 -18.22 -8.57
N PRO A 73 9.41 -19.17 -7.63
CA PRO A 73 9.55 -20.55 -8.03
C PRO A 73 8.39 -21.04 -8.90
N PHE A 74 7.15 -20.59 -8.68
CA PHE A 74 6.04 -20.92 -9.57
C PHE A 74 6.32 -20.47 -11.02
N VAL A 75 6.83 -19.24 -11.19
CA VAL A 75 7.26 -18.71 -12.50
C VAL A 75 8.37 -19.55 -13.11
N GLN A 76 9.37 -19.92 -12.30
CA GLN A 76 10.64 -20.47 -12.79
C GLN A 76 10.60 -21.98 -13.00
N THR A 77 9.72 -22.71 -12.33
CA THR A 77 9.70 -24.18 -12.36
C THR A 77 8.47 -24.78 -13.01
N THR A 78 7.50 -23.97 -13.48
CA THR A 78 6.27 -24.49 -14.08
C THR A 78 5.94 -23.78 -15.39
N GLU A 79 5.41 -24.52 -16.37
CA GLU A 79 4.94 -23.94 -17.63
C GLU A 79 3.75 -22.99 -17.41
N ALA A 80 2.84 -23.34 -16.48
CA ALA A 80 1.69 -22.52 -16.13
C ALA A 80 2.10 -21.17 -15.53
N GLY A 81 3.03 -21.17 -14.57
CA GLY A 81 3.55 -19.94 -13.97
C GLY A 81 4.28 -19.08 -14.98
N ARG A 82 5.04 -19.69 -15.90
CA ARG A 82 5.67 -18.94 -17.01
C ARG A 82 4.64 -18.30 -17.94
N ALA A 83 3.61 -19.04 -18.34
CA ALA A 83 2.55 -18.53 -19.21
C ALA A 83 1.78 -17.36 -18.57
N ILE A 84 1.48 -17.44 -17.27
CA ILE A 84 0.83 -16.35 -16.53
C ILE A 84 1.75 -15.12 -16.44
N TYR A 85 3.05 -15.32 -16.15
CA TYR A 85 4.04 -14.23 -16.17
C TYR A 85 4.10 -13.54 -17.53
N ASP A 86 4.15 -14.31 -18.62
CA ASP A 86 4.22 -13.76 -19.98
C ASP A 86 2.93 -13.00 -20.35
N ALA A 87 1.75 -13.47 -19.90
CA ALA A 87 0.48 -12.77 -20.09
C ALA A 87 0.45 -11.42 -19.36
N PHE A 88 0.87 -11.40 -18.08
CA PHE A 88 1.01 -10.14 -17.34
C PHE A 88 2.02 -9.20 -18.02
N LEU A 89 3.18 -9.73 -18.42
CA LEU A 89 4.23 -8.93 -19.04
C LEU A 89 3.73 -8.26 -20.33
N GLN A 90 3.11 -9.05 -21.21
CA GLN A 90 2.53 -8.54 -22.46
C GLN A 90 1.50 -7.46 -22.17
N ARG A 91 0.55 -7.72 -21.27
CA ARG A 91 -0.53 -6.78 -20.94
C ARG A 91 0.01 -5.44 -20.45
N HIS A 92 1.03 -5.45 -19.60
CA HIS A 92 1.60 -4.23 -19.04
C HIS A 92 2.51 -3.47 -20.01
N GLU A 93 3.22 -4.16 -20.91
CA GLU A 93 3.95 -3.49 -22.01
C GLU A 93 2.99 -2.79 -22.98
N GLU A 94 1.81 -3.37 -23.24
CA GLU A 94 0.80 -2.78 -24.10
C GLU A 94 0.12 -1.55 -23.48
N VAL A 95 -0.28 -1.62 -22.21
CA VAL A 95 -1.08 -0.57 -21.55
C VAL A 95 -0.23 0.47 -20.85
N PHE A 96 0.88 0.07 -20.25
CA PHE A 96 1.72 0.92 -19.39
C PHE A 96 3.21 0.89 -19.77
N PRO A 97 3.57 1.12 -21.04
CA PRO A 97 4.96 1.03 -21.50
C PRO A 97 5.92 1.96 -20.74
N GLN A 98 5.44 3.12 -20.27
CA GLN A 98 6.23 4.03 -19.45
C GLN A 98 6.56 3.47 -18.06
N TYR A 99 5.65 2.74 -17.41
CA TYR A 99 5.89 2.16 -16.10
C TYR A 99 6.72 0.88 -16.20
N MET A 100 6.63 0.16 -17.31
CA MET A 100 7.58 -0.92 -17.63
C MET A 100 9.02 -0.39 -17.76
N LYS A 101 9.20 0.80 -18.33
CA LYS A 101 10.50 1.49 -18.35
C LYS A 101 10.97 1.88 -16.95
N GLU A 102 10.08 2.38 -16.07
CA GLU A 102 10.43 2.64 -14.66
C GLU A 102 10.91 1.36 -13.98
N LEU A 103 10.18 0.24 -14.10
CA LEU A 103 10.56 -1.04 -13.49
C LEU A 103 11.88 -1.59 -14.01
N ARG A 104 12.15 -1.48 -15.32
CA ARG A 104 13.44 -1.85 -15.90
C ARG A 104 14.57 -0.99 -15.35
N GLY A 105 14.33 0.31 -15.17
CA GLY A 105 15.26 1.21 -14.51
C GLY A 105 15.52 0.83 -13.05
N ILE A 106 14.47 0.52 -12.28
CA ILE A 106 14.59 0.07 -10.88
C ILE A 106 15.44 -1.20 -10.82
N ALA A 107 15.18 -2.17 -11.69
CA ALA A 107 15.95 -3.40 -11.79
C ALA A 107 17.43 -3.13 -12.09
N GLU A 108 17.73 -2.27 -13.06
CA GLU A 108 19.10 -1.88 -13.40
C GLU A 108 19.82 -1.15 -12.25
N GLY A 109 19.17 -0.15 -11.65
CA GLY A 109 19.76 0.65 -10.57
C GLY A 109 20.03 -0.18 -9.30
N SER A 110 19.09 -1.05 -8.95
CA SER A 110 19.19 -1.94 -7.78
C SER A 110 20.04 -3.18 -8.03
N GLY A 111 20.27 -3.56 -9.29
CA GLY A 111 20.92 -4.82 -9.65
C GLY A 111 20.05 -6.07 -9.40
N VAL A 112 18.77 -5.91 -9.04
CA VAL A 112 17.82 -7.02 -8.91
C VAL A 112 17.30 -7.41 -10.29
N PRO A 113 17.15 -8.71 -10.61
CA PRO A 113 16.60 -9.14 -11.88
C PRO A 113 15.22 -8.53 -12.17
N PHE A 114 14.99 -8.11 -13.41
CA PHE A 114 13.72 -7.52 -13.83
C PHE A 114 12.52 -8.45 -13.56
N GLU A 115 12.65 -9.76 -13.81
CA GLU A 115 11.60 -10.75 -13.49
C GLU A 115 11.18 -10.67 -12.02
N THR A 116 12.15 -10.51 -11.12
CA THR A 116 11.90 -10.39 -9.68
C THR A 116 11.19 -9.08 -9.32
N ILE A 117 11.65 -7.96 -9.86
CA ILE A 117 10.99 -6.66 -9.66
C ILE A 117 9.56 -6.68 -10.20
N PHE A 118 9.35 -7.24 -11.40
CA PHE A 118 8.03 -7.31 -12.02
C PHE A 118 7.06 -8.20 -11.23
N VAL A 119 7.48 -9.40 -10.83
CA VAL A 119 6.65 -10.30 -10.01
C VAL A 119 6.36 -9.68 -8.63
N GLN A 120 7.30 -8.95 -8.04
CA GLN A 120 7.06 -8.23 -6.78
C GLN A 120 5.97 -7.16 -6.92
N ASN A 121 5.98 -6.39 -8.02
CA ASN A 121 4.97 -5.37 -8.29
C ASN A 121 3.57 -5.95 -8.55
N LEU A 122 3.50 -7.22 -8.92
CA LEU A 122 2.26 -7.99 -9.11
C LEU A 122 2.04 -8.98 -7.97
N SER A 123 2.68 -8.81 -6.81
CA SER A 123 2.73 -9.86 -5.80
C SER A 123 1.38 -10.28 -5.25
N GLU A 124 0.34 -9.45 -5.36
CA GLU A 124 -1.02 -9.80 -4.94
C GLU A 124 -1.78 -10.50 -6.08
N GLU A 125 -1.74 -9.95 -7.28
CA GLU A 125 -2.41 -10.47 -8.48
C GLU A 125 -1.81 -11.80 -8.94
N PHE A 126 -0.49 -11.95 -8.80
CA PHE A 126 0.24 -13.14 -9.17
C PHE A 126 -0.02 -14.28 -8.17
N ASP A 127 -0.10 -13.97 -6.87
CA ASP A 127 -0.44 -14.94 -5.83
C ASP A 127 -1.85 -15.53 -6.02
N ASP A 128 -2.79 -14.71 -6.49
CA ASP A 128 -4.16 -15.13 -6.83
C ASP A 128 -4.19 -16.20 -7.94
N ALA A 129 -3.16 -16.25 -8.79
CA ALA A 129 -3.03 -17.20 -9.88
C ALA A 129 -2.22 -18.46 -9.51
N VAL A 130 -1.56 -18.50 -8.34
CA VAL A 130 -0.78 -19.66 -7.91
C VAL A 130 -1.71 -20.74 -7.34
N PRO A 131 -1.70 -21.99 -7.87
CA PRO A 131 -2.51 -23.08 -7.34
C PRO A 131 -2.31 -23.29 -5.83
N ALA A 132 -3.39 -23.64 -5.13
CA ALA A 132 -3.37 -23.84 -3.68
C ALA A 132 -2.50 -25.04 -3.24
N ASP A 133 -2.33 -26.02 -4.13
CA ASP A 133 -1.51 -27.22 -3.95
C ASP A 133 -0.05 -27.05 -4.40
N PHE A 134 0.29 -25.93 -5.05
CA PHE A 134 1.68 -25.62 -5.39
C PHE A 134 2.51 -25.43 -4.12
N THR A 135 3.42 -26.36 -3.87
CA THR A 135 4.37 -26.33 -2.74
C THR A 135 5.74 -26.80 -3.18
N LEU A 136 6.79 -26.14 -2.71
CA LEU A 136 8.19 -26.55 -2.92
C LEU A 136 8.81 -27.20 -1.67
N GLY A 137 7.98 -27.79 -0.82
CA GLY A 137 8.43 -28.49 0.39
C GLY A 137 8.78 -27.59 1.58
N VAL A 138 8.62 -26.26 1.48
CA VAL A 138 8.72 -25.34 2.62
C VAL A 138 7.33 -25.05 3.16
N GLY A 139 6.97 -25.70 4.26
CA GLY A 139 5.71 -25.44 4.92
C GLY A 139 5.76 -24.18 5.77
N ARG A 140 4.96 -23.16 5.43
CA ARG A 140 3.97 -22.53 6.33
C ARG A 140 3.25 -21.31 5.71
N SER A 141 2.03 -21.15 6.23
CA SER A 141 0.94 -20.17 6.02
C SER A 141 0.42 -19.96 4.60
N ARG A 142 -0.75 -20.54 4.35
CA ARG A 142 -1.61 -20.37 3.16
C ARG A 142 -2.58 -19.19 3.28
N LEU A 143 -2.50 -18.40 4.35
CA LEU A 143 -3.53 -17.40 4.65
C LEU A 143 -3.01 -16.02 4.27
N LYS A 144 -3.54 -15.51 3.16
CA LYS A 144 -3.44 -14.11 2.77
C LYS A 144 -4.13 -13.28 3.85
N THR A 145 -3.37 -12.41 4.51
CA THR A 145 -3.90 -11.49 5.52
C THR A 145 -3.91 -10.08 4.95
N LEU A 146 -5.10 -9.49 4.86
CA LEU A 146 -5.31 -8.12 4.39
C LEU A 146 -5.61 -7.19 5.58
N ARG A 147 -4.95 -6.02 5.63
CA ARG A 147 -4.71 -5.34 6.90
C ARG A 147 -5.06 -3.83 6.93
N CYS A 148 -4.89 -3.08 5.84
CA CYS A 148 -5.10 -1.62 5.81
C CYS A 148 -6.50 -1.16 6.27
N SER A 149 -6.56 0.04 6.85
CA SER A 149 -7.80 0.64 7.38
C SER A 149 -7.90 2.12 7.05
N ASP A 150 -9.08 2.59 6.64
CA ASP A 150 -9.39 4.01 6.47
C ASP A 150 -10.48 4.47 7.43
N VAL A 151 -10.40 5.72 7.89
CA VAL A 151 -11.51 6.48 8.49
C VAL A 151 -11.69 7.78 7.71
N VAL A 152 -12.89 8.03 7.21
CA VAL A 152 -13.25 9.27 6.50
C VAL A 152 -14.27 10.05 7.31
N LEU A 153 -14.06 11.36 7.47
CA LEU A 153 -14.97 12.28 8.18
C LEU A 153 -15.35 13.45 7.28
N VAL A 154 -16.65 13.69 7.13
CA VAL A 154 -17.20 14.77 6.31
C VAL A 154 -18.31 15.50 7.06
N GLY A 155 -18.17 16.82 7.26
CA GLY A 155 -19.17 17.66 7.93
C GLY A 155 -18.80 18.03 9.37
N GLY A 156 -19.80 18.23 10.22
CA GLY A 156 -19.64 18.70 11.59
C GLY A 156 -19.31 20.19 11.71
N PRO A 157 -19.23 20.70 12.95
CA PRO A 157 -19.04 22.13 13.23
C PRO A 157 -17.70 22.67 12.72
N ASP A 158 -16.69 21.81 12.61
CA ASP A 158 -15.37 22.14 12.08
C ASP A 158 -15.27 21.97 10.55
N ALA A 159 -16.39 21.69 9.88
CA ALA A 159 -16.48 21.47 8.43
C ALA A 159 -15.46 20.44 7.90
N LEU A 160 -15.30 19.32 8.62
CA LEU A 160 -14.31 18.30 8.34
C LEU A 160 -14.36 17.80 6.89
N ARG A 161 -13.18 17.62 6.31
CA ARG A 161 -12.92 16.90 5.05
C ARG A 161 -11.65 16.09 5.25
N VAL A 162 -11.78 14.95 5.93
CA VAL A 162 -10.65 14.20 6.45
C VAL A 162 -10.66 12.77 5.92
N VAL A 163 -9.49 12.30 5.48
CA VAL A 163 -9.22 10.89 5.20
C VAL A 163 -8.01 10.47 6.04
N ALA A 164 -8.21 9.52 6.95
CA ALA A 164 -7.15 8.95 7.78
C ALA A 164 -6.93 7.49 7.39
N HIS A 165 -5.68 7.05 7.35
CA HIS A 165 -5.30 5.75 6.80
C HIS A 165 -4.16 5.10 7.60
N ASN A 166 -4.33 3.82 7.93
CA ASN A 166 -3.24 2.93 8.32
C ASN A 166 -2.80 2.12 7.11
N GLU A 167 -1.52 2.24 6.75
CA GLU A 167 -0.91 1.34 5.79
C GLU A 167 -0.27 0.16 6.52
N ASP A 168 -0.72 -1.04 6.18
CA ASP A 168 -0.36 -2.26 6.88
C ASP A 168 0.19 -3.34 5.93
N SER A 169 1.38 -3.87 6.22
CA SER A 169 1.99 -4.92 5.40
C SER A 169 2.73 -5.99 6.18
N GLY A 170 3.44 -6.88 5.49
CA GLY A 170 4.26 -7.92 6.08
C GLY A 170 5.58 -7.40 6.65
N ALA A 171 6.23 -8.21 7.48
CA ALA A 171 7.48 -7.84 8.13
C ALA A 171 8.62 -7.48 7.15
N ALA A 172 8.60 -8.02 5.92
CA ALA A 172 9.58 -7.68 4.89
C ALA A 172 9.51 -6.20 4.45
N ASP A 173 8.39 -5.51 4.68
CA ASP A 173 8.24 -4.11 4.29
C ASP A 173 8.65 -3.11 5.38
N LEU A 174 8.85 -3.59 6.62
CA LEU A 174 9.37 -2.75 7.70
C LEU A 174 10.72 -2.15 7.30
N ASN A 175 10.84 -0.83 7.39
CA ASN A 175 12.03 -0.05 7.02
C ASN A 175 12.46 -0.14 5.54
N HIS A 176 11.63 -0.73 4.68
CA HIS A 176 11.83 -0.81 3.23
C HIS A 176 10.80 0.04 2.47
N THR A 177 10.48 1.21 3.03
CA THR A 177 9.57 2.20 2.42
C THR A 177 10.23 3.57 2.34
N ALA A 178 9.75 4.39 1.40
CA ALA A 178 10.25 5.73 1.17
C ALA A 178 9.14 6.65 0.66
N ILE A 179 9.36 7.96 0.83
CA ILE A 179 8.52 9.03 0.30
C ILE A 179 9.17 9.51 -1.00
N ILE A 180 8.47 9.34 -2.11
CA ILE A 180 8.97 9.65 -3.44
C ILE A 180 8.28 10.91 -3.94
N THR A 181 9.03 11.97 -4.22
CA THR A 181 8.53 13.16 -4.92
C THR A 181 9.14 13.19 -6.31
N ALA A 182 8.33 13.18 -7.36
CA ALA A 182 8.90 13.21 -8.71
C ALA A 182 8.10 14.04 -9.72
N LYS A 183 8.84 14.60 -10.68
CA LYS A 183 8.34 15.27 -11.88
C LYS A 183 9.04 14.64 -13.09
N ILE A 184 8.27 13.95 -13.93
CA ILE A 184 8.81 13.23 -15.10
C ILE A 184 8.25 13.86 -16.38
N GLY A 185 9.09 14.61 -17.08
CA GLY A 185 8.74 15.38 -18.27
C GLY A 185 7.52 16.28 -18.05
N ALA A 186 6.57 16.25 -18.98
CA ALA A 186 5.36 17.08 -18.91
C ALA A 186 4.33 16.61 -17.86
N SER A 187 4.42 15.37 -17.37
CA SER A 187 3.43 14.77 -16.46
C SER A 187 3.34 15.50 -15.11
N PRO A 188 2.18 15.52 -14.43
CA PRO A 188 2.05 16.12 -13.08
C PRO A 188 3.18 15.75 -12.12
N ARG A 189 3.61 16.72 -11.29
CA ARG A 189 4.48 16.40 -10.14
C ARG A 189 3.64 15.67 -9.10
N PHE A 190 4.22 14.66 -8.45
CA PHE A 190 3.53 13.88 -7.43
C PHE A 190 4.40 13.59 -6.22
N VAL A 191 3.74 13.21 -5.12
CA VAL A 191 4.31 12.65 -3.90
C VAL A 191 3.63 11.30 -3.62
N ALA A 192 4.40 10.27 -3.31
CA ALA A 192 3.87 8.93 -3.05
C ALA A 192 4.62 8.20 -1.93
N TYR A 193 3.88 7.52 -1.06
CA TYR A 193 4.44 6.52 -0.15
C TYR A 193 4.67 5.22 -0.91
N THR A 194 5.90 4.73 -0.91
CA THR A 194 6.35 3.68 -1.82
C THR A 194 7.07 2.57 -1.07
N TYR A 195 6.69 1.34 -1.37
CA TYR A 195 7.48 0.16 -1.05
C TYR A 195 8.69 0.08 -1.97
N LEU A 196 9.89 -0.03 -1.41
CA LEU A 196 11.12 0.01 -2.20
C LEU A 196 11.20 -1.19 -3.16
N GLY A 197 11.40 -0.90 -4.45
CA GLY A 197 11.37 -1.88 -5.53
C GLY A 197 10.03 -1.95 -6.26
N ASP A 198 9.00 -1.26 -5.75
CA ASP A 198 7.72 -1.13 -6.43
C ASP A 198 7.66 0.19 -7.21
N LEU A 199 6.72 0.29 -8.16
CA LEU A 199 6.35 1.57 -8.75
C LEU A 199 5.92 2.54 -7.63
N PRO A 200 6.13 3.86 -7.81
CA PRO A 200 5.70 4.85 -6.82
C PRO A 200 4.19 4.79 -6.56
N THR A 201 3.86 4.08 -5.48
CA THR A 201 2.61 3.97 -4.72
C THR A 201 2.56 2.59 -4.07
N GLY A 202 2.33 2.53 -2.78
CA GLY A 202 1.97 1.30 -2.06
C GLY A 202 0.64 1.41 -1.32
N ALA A 203 0.30 2.64 -0.94
CA ALA A 203 -0.68 2.98 0.08
C ALA A 203 -1.44 4.28 -0.26
N PHE A 204 -0.69 5.37 -0.48
CA PHE A 204 -1.25 6.68 -0.73
C PHE A 204 -0.32 7.57 -1.54
N GLY A 205 -0.89 8.61 -2.14
CA GLY A 205 -0.14 9.65 -2.82
C GLY A 205 -1.04 10.79 -3.28
N PHE A 206 -0.42 11.85 -3.77
CA PHE A 206 -1.10 13.06 -4.26
C PHE A 206 -0.24 13.82 -5.27
N ASN A 207 -0.85 14.74 -6.01
CA ASN A 207 -0.18 15.47 -7.08
C ASN A 207 -0.46 16.97 -7.11
N ASP A 208 0.29 17.68 -7.95
CA ASP A 208 0.19 19.14 -8.14
C ASP A 208 -1.08 19.58 -8.88
N GLN A 209 -1.92 18.63 -9.30
CA GLN A 209 -3.24 18.87 -9.86
C GLN A 209 -4.34 18.81 -8.81
N GLY A 210 -3.99 18.60 -7.53
CA GLY A 210 -4.94 18.56 -6.43
C GLY A 210 -5.70 17.25 -6.34
N ILE A 211 -5.15 16.16 -6.85
CA ILE A 211 -5.68 14.80 -6.67
C ILE A 211 -4.85 14.08 -5.63
N GLY A 212 -5.52 13.52 -4.63
CA GLY A 212 -4.93 12.63 -3.63
C GLY A 212 -5.72 11.33 -3.52
N PHE A 213 -5.10 10.29 -2.98
CA PHE A 213 -5.80 9.05 -2.67
C PHE A 213 -5.10 8.24 -1.58
N THR A 214 -5.88 7.44 -0.85
CA THR A 214 -5.42 6.24 -0.13
C THR A 214 -6.00 5.01 -0.83
N LEU A 215 -5.43 3.83 -0.58
CA LEU A 215 -5.91 2.59 -1.19
C LEU A 215 -5.78 1.38 -0.28
N ASN A 216 -6.77 0.49 -0.35
CA ASN A 216 -6.75 -0.82 0.30
C ASN A 216 -6.88 -1.92 -0.75
N PHE A 217 -6.09 -3.00 -0.62
CA PHE A 217 -6.32 -4.19 -1.43
C PHE A 217 -7.63 -4.89 -0.98
N VAL A 218 -8.52 -5.20 -1.92
CA VAL A 218 -9.77 -5.95 -1.68
C VAL A 218 -9.91 -7.06 -2.71
N GLN A 219 -9.80 -8.31 -2.28
CA GLN A 219 -9.78 -9.42 -3.23
C GLN A 219 -11.20 -9.92 -3.56
N PRO A 220 -11.62 -9.91 -4.83
CA PRO A 220 -12.79 -10.64 -5.26
C PRO A 220 -12.47 -12.15 -5.33
N THR A 221 -13.50 -13.00 -5.28
CA THR A 221 -13.34 -14.45 -5.55
C THR A 221 -12.95 -14.70 -7.01
N GLU A 222 -13.45 -13.87 -7.93
CA GLU A 222 -13.10 -13.94 -9.35
C GLU A 222 -12.02 -12.93 -9.69
N THR A 223 -10.82 -13.41 -9.99
CA THR A 223 -9.67 -12.64 -10.46
C THR A 223 -9.38 -12.95 -11.93
N ASP A 224 -8.51 -12.14 -12.54
CA ASP A 224 -8.10 -12.27 -13.95
C ASP A 224 -6.57 -12.39 -14.03
N ALA A 225 -6.10 -13.62 -14.20
CA ALA A 225 -4.67 -13.93 -14.33
C ALA A 225 -4.15 -13.41 -15.68
N GLY A 226 -3.40 -12.31 -15.64
CA GLY A 226 -2.96 -11.55 -16.82
C GLY A 226 -3.61 -10.17 -16.96
N GLY A 227 -4.52 -9.79 -16.05
CA GLY A 227 -5.08 -8.44 -16.00
C GLY A 227 -4.07 -7.38 -15.52
N LEU A 228 -4.50 -6.12 -15.48
CA LEU A 228 -3.71 -5.00 -15.00
C LEU A 228 -3.52 -5.06 -13.49
N GLY A 229 -2.28 -4.88 -13.04
CA GLY A 229 -1.88 -4.88 -11.64
C GLY A 229 -2.08 -3.52 -11.00
N ARG A 230 -2.42 -3.54 -9.70
CA ARG A 230 -2.75 -2.35 -8.93
C ARG A 230 -1.66 -1.30 -8.89
N GLY A 231 -0.40 -1.73 -8.81
CA GLY A 231 0.75 -0.84 -8.68
C GLY A 231 0.87 0.06 -9.90
N PHE A 232 0.49 -0.45 -11.08
CA PHE A 232 0.48 0.34 -12.31
C PHE A 232 -0.69 1.32 -12.36
N ILE A 233 -1.87 0.90 -11.92
CA ILE A 233 -3.07 1.74 -11.91
C ILE A 233 -2.92 2.90 -10.91
N SER A 234 -2.47 2.60 -9.69
CA SER A 234 -2.22 3.61 -8.66
C SER A 234 -1.06 4.53 -9.04
N ARG A 235 -0.01 4.01 -9.69
CA ARG A 235 1.05 4.84 -10.27
C ARG A 235 0.51 5.79 -11.34
N ASP A 236 -0.40 5.32 -12.18
CA ASP A 236 -1.05 6.12 -13.23
C ASP A 236 -1.98 7.19 -12.66
N LEU A 237 -2.66 6.88 -11.56
CA LEU A 237 -3.57 7.77 -10.84
C LEU A 237 -2.86 9.02 -10.31
N LEU A 238 -1.57 8.92 -9.94
CA LEU A 238 -0.76 10.09 -9.56
C LEU A 238 -0.63 11.13 -10.68
N LEU A 239 -0.93 10.78 -11.93
CA LEU A 239 -0.88 11.69 -13.07
C LEU A 239 -2.25 12.27 -13.43
N ALA A 240 -3.28 12.03 -12.59
CA ALA A 240 -4.62 12.55 -12.83
C ALA A 240 -4.67 14.08 -12.81
N THR A 241 -5.39 14.70 -13.74
CA THR A 241 -5.50 16.17 -13.83
C THR A 241 -6.66 16.76 -13.04
N ASP A 242 -7.66 15.94 -12.74
CA ASP A 242 -8.90 16.29 -12.05
C ASP A 242 -9.60 15.00 -11.60
N ALA A 243 -10.71 15.15 -10.88
CA ALA A 243 -11.46 14.01 -10.33
C ALA A 243 -12.06 13.10 -11.41
N GLU A 244 -12.40 13.63 -12.59
CA GLU A 244 -12.97 12.83 -13.69
C GLU A 244 -11.88 11.97 -14.34
N ASP A 245 -10.70 12.55 -14.62
CA ASP A 245 -9.54 11.80 -15.09
C ASP A 245 -9.10 10.75 -14.06
N ALA A 246 -9.08 11.11 -12.77
CA ALA A 246 -8.79 10.19 -11.68
C ALA A 246 -9.76 8.99 -11.67
N MET A 247 -11.07 9.25 -11.80
CA MET A 247 -12.08 8.19 -11.87
C MET A 247 -11.84 7.27 -13.08
N ARG A 248 -11.58 7.84 -14.27
CA ARG A 248 -11.29 7.05 -15.48
C ARG A 248 -10.07 6.14 -15.32
N ARG A 249 -9.03 6.61 -14.62
CA ARG A 249 -7.81 5.84 -14.34
C ARG A 249 -8.09 4.72 -13.34
N ILE A 250 -8.79 5.02 -12.24
CA ILE A 250 -9.18 4.02 -11.24
C ILE A 250 -10.03 2.91 -11.88
N THR A 251 -10.97 3.27 -12.75
CA THR A 251 -11.88 2.32 -13.40
C THR A 251 -11.37 1.81 -14.74
N VAL A 252 -10.05 1.83 -14.98
CA VAL A 252 -9.47 1.33 -16.23
C VAL A 252 -9.89 -0.14 -16.47
N PRO A 253 -10.33 -0.52 -17.69
CA PRO A 253 -10.75 -1.88 -17.97
C PRO A 253 -9.63 -2.93 -17.89
N GLY A 254 -10.00 -4.15 -17.51
CA GLY A 254 -9.13 -5.33 -17.53
C GLY A 254 -8.19 -5.43 -16.33
N GLN A 255 -8.65 -5.05 -15.13
CA GLN A 255 -7.89 -5.21 -13.88
C GLN A 255 -7.86 -6.68 -13.44
N ALA A 256 -6.75 -7.10 -12.84
CA ALA A 256 -6.53 -8.49 -12.43
C ALA A 256 -7.25 -8.87 -11.13
N SER A 257 -7.32 -7.94 -10.18
CA SER A 257 -7.91 -8.16 -8.86
C SER A 257 -8.73 -6.92 -8.49
N GLY A 258 -8.79 -6.55 -7.22
CA GLY A 258 -9.49 -5.31 -6.87
C GLY A 258 -8.97 -4.54 -5.68
N HIS A 259 -9.46 -3.30 -5.62
CA HIS A 259 -8.95 -2.22 -4.78
C HIS A 259 -10.10 -1.35 -4.31
N ASN A 260 -9.91 -0.82 -3.12
CA ASN A 260 -10.66 0.33 -2.64
C ASN A 260 -9.76 1.55 -2.72
N TYR A 261 -10.32 2.69 -3.13
CA TYR A 261 -9.66 3.99 -3.10
C TYR A 261 -10.52 4.96 -2.32
N GLN A 262 -9.90 5.71 -1.42
CA GLN A 262 -10.47 6.97 -0.95
C GLN A 262 -9.90 8.08 -1.84
N LEU A 263 -10.60 8.42 -2.93
CA LEU A 263 -10.20 9.46 -3.86
C LEU A 263 -10.52 10.84 -3.28
N MET A 264 -9.57 11.76 -3.35
CA MET A 264 -9.64 13.11 -2.81
C MET A 264 -9.45 14.15 -3.92
N ASP A 265 -10.41 15.05 -4.10
CA ASP A 265 -10.25 16.29 -4.87
C ASP A 265 -9.96 17.42 -3.88
N LEU A 266 -8.69 17.80 -3.79
CA LEU A 266 -8.19 18.84 -2.88
C LEU A 266 -8.64 20.25 -3.29
N LYS A 267 -9.02 20.46 -4.56
CA LYS A 267 -9.49 21.75 -5.06
C LYS A 267 -10.94 21.99 -4.68
N GLN A 268 -11.77 20.95 -4.75
CA GLN A 268 -13.20 21.02 -4.44
C GLN A 268 -13.55 20.56 -3.02
N GLY A 269 -12.62 19.94 -2.30
CA GLY A 269 -12.88 19.37 -0.97
C GLY A 269 -13.85 18.20 -1.00
N ARG A 270 -13.76 17.36 -2.05
CA ARG A 270 -14.67 16.21 -2.29
C ARG A 270 -13.92 14.91 -2.09
N ILE A 271 -14.63 13.91 -1.55
CA ILE A 271 -14.07 12.60 -1.23
C ILE A 271 -15.00 11.52 -1.79
N TRP A 272 -14.43 10.52 -2.46
CA TRP A 272 -15.17 9.36 -2.96
C TRP A 272 -14.56 8.07 -2.45
N ASN A 273 -15.42 7.16 -2.01
CA ASN A 273 -15.11 5.76 -1.85
C ASN A 273 -15.33 5.07 -3.20
N VAL A 274 -14.27 4.49 -3.78
CA VAL A 274 -14.32 3.77 -5.06
C VAL A 274 -13.86 2.35 -4.86
N GLU A 275 -14.70 1.39 -5.21
CA GLU A 275 -14.34 -0.03 -5.21
C GLU A 275 -14.28 -0.54 -6.64
N VAL A 276 -13.19 -1.22 -7.00
CA VAL A 276 -12.98 -1.83 -8.31
C VAL A 276 -12.65 -3.30 -8.16
N ALA A 277 -13.05 -4.11 -9.13
CA ALA A 277 -12.76 -5.53 -9.19
C ALA A 277 -12.51 -5.97 -10.63
N ALA A 278 -11.94 -7.17 -10.79
CA ALA A 278 -11.76 -7.81 -12.08
C ALA A 278 -13.10 -7.91 -12.86
N ARG A 279 -12.97 -8.08 -14.19
CA ARG A 279 -14.11 -8.11 -15.14
C ARG A 279 -14.85 -6.76 -15.26
N ASN A 280 -14.12 -5.65 -15.18
CA ASN A 280 -14.62 -4.28 -15.39
C ASN A 280 -15.74 -3.88 -14.42
N ARG A 281 -15.71 -4.40 -13.19
CA ARG A 281 -16.70 -4.09 -12.17
C ARG A 281 -16.17 -2.98 -11.27
N TYR A 282 -17.01 -2.00 -10.99
CA TYR A 282 -16.70 -0.95 -10.05
C TYR A 282 -17.98 -0.37 -9.44
N ALA A 283 -17.83 0.25 -8.28
CA ALA A 283 -18.85 1.04 -7.64
C ALA A 283 -18.23 2.31 -7.05
N VAL A 284 -18.96 3.42 -7.10
CA VAL A 284 -18.50 4.74 -6.67
C VAL A 284 -19.54 5.33 -5.73
N GLN A 285 -19.07 5.85 -4.59
CA GLN A 285 -19.88 6.59 -3.64
C GLN A 285 -19.16 7.88 -3.25
N GLU A 286 -19.79 9.03 -3.49
CA GLU A 286 -19.33 10.29 -2.91
C GLU A 286 -19.74 10.37 -1.44
N LEU A 287 -18.80 10.73 -0.58
CA LEU A 287 -19.03 10.90 0.85
C LEU A 287 -19.40 12.36 1.13
N LEU A 288 -20.71 12.60 1.31
CA LEU A 288 -21.28 13.94 1.46
C LEU A 288 -21.41 14.35 2.93
N ALA A 289 -21.30 15.66 3.18
CA ALA A 289 -21.62 16.22 4.49
C ALA A 289 -23.12 16.05 4.78
N PRO A 290 -23.52 15.81 6.04
CA PRO A 290 -24.92 15.80 6.43
C PRO A 290 -25.59 17.16 6.19
N ALA A 291 -26.93 17.16 6.12
CA ALA A 291 -27.71 18.40 6.01
C ALA A 291 -27.60 19.27 7.27
N SER A 292 -27.39 18.64 8.44
CA SER A 292 -27.18 19.34 9.71
C SER A 292 -25.70 19.74 9.85
N PRO A 293 -25.39 21.01 10.16
CA PRO A 293 -24.01 21.47 10.32
C PRO A 293 -23.31 20.92 11.56
N ASN A 294 -24.06 20.29 12.47
CA ASN A 294 -23.50 19.69 13.70
C ASN A 294 -23.25 18.18 13.57
N GLU A 295 -23.62 17.57 12.44
CA GLU A 295 -23.48 16.13 12.22
C GLU A 295 -22.28 15.84 11.31
N VAL A 296 -21.60 14.72 11.60
CA VAL A 296 -20.48 14.21 10.80
C VAL A 296 -20.93 12.92 10.11
N THR A 297 -20.74 12.86 8.79
CA THR A 297 -20.71 11.59 8.06
C THR A 297 -19.35 10.94 8.34
N ALA A 298 -19.38 9.77 8.97
CA ALA A 298 -18.20 8.95 9.20
C ALA A 298 -18.28 7.66 8.38
N PHE A 299 -17.18 7.29 7.73
CA PHE A 299 -17.06 6.06 6.96
C PHE A 299 -15.77 5.33 7.36
N PHE A 300 -15.83 4.01 7.46
CA PHE A 300 -14.67 3.16 7.75
C PHE A 300 -14.52 2.13 6.66
N HIS A 301 -13.31 1.98 6.14
CA HIS A 301 -12.98 0.95 5.15
C HIS A 301 -11.84 0.07 5.65
N ALA A 302 -11.88 -1.20 5.26
CA ALA A 302 -10.89 -2.20 5.60
C ALA A 302 -10.46 -2.92 4.31
N ASN A 303 -10.35 -4.24 4.32
CA ASN A 303 -10.01 -5.01 3.12
C ASN A 303 -11.17 -5.93 2.72
N GLN A 304 -12.40 -5.42 2.81
CA GLN A 304 -13.61 -6.09 2.35
C GLN A 304 -14.40 -5.10 1.47
N TYR A 305 -14.97 -5.56 0.36
CA TYR A 305 -15.93 -4.75 -0.39
C TYR A 305 -17.16 -4.48 0.49
N GLN A 306 -17.57 -3.21 0.52
CA GLN A 306 -18.75 -2.73 1.24
C GLN A 306 -19.78 -2.10 0.30
N LEU A 307 -19.35 -1.65 -0.90
CA LEU A 307 -20.21 -0.99 -1.87
C LEU A 307 -20.50 -1.89 -3.08
N LEU A 308 -19.48 -2.55 -3.61
CA LEU A 308 -19.62 -3.48 -4.72
C LEU A 308 -20.12 -4.83 -4.20
N GLU A 309 -21.33 -5.22 -4.62
CA GLU A 309 -21.91 -6.52 -4.27
C GLU A 309 -21.24 -7.64 -5.09
N ILE A 310 -20.17 -8.21 -4.52
CA ILE A 310 -19.36 -9.24 -5.18
C ILE A 310 -18.98 -10.35 -4.21
N ALA A 311 -18.83 -11.57 -4.74
CA ALA A 311 -18.25 -12.68 -3.98
C ALA A 311 -16.78 -12.36 -3.66
N GLN A 312 -16.41 -12.56 -2.39
CA GLN A 312 -15.09 -12.26 -1.86
C GLN A 312 -14.79 -13.22 -0.69
N PRO A 313 -13.54 -13.65 -0.49
CA PRO A 313 -13.18 -14.46 0.67
C PRO A 313 -13.40 -13.73 2.00
N PRO A 314 -13.70 -14.47 3.09
CA PRO A 314 -13.89 -13.89 4.41
C PRO A 314 -12.54 -13.62 5.09
N TYR A 315 -11.87 -12.53 4.70
CA TYR A 315 -10.60 -12.13 5.29
C TYR A 315 -10.76 -11.80 6.76
N GLN A 316 -10.27 -12.69 7.64
CA GLN A 316 -10.53 -12.61 9.07
C GLN A 316 -10.09 -11.28 9.67
N SER A 317 -8.88 -10.78 9.34
CA SER A 317 -8.43 -9.48 9.84
C SER A 317 -9.37 -8.34 9.45
N SER A 318 -9.81 -8.28 8.19
CA SER A 318 -10.75 -7.28 7.71
C SER A 318 -12.10 -7.36 8.41
N LEU A 319 -12.68 -8.57 8.52
CA LEU A 319 -13.96 -8.79 9.18
C LEU A 319 -13.92 -8.44 10.67
N HIS A 320 -12.82 -8.74 11.35
CA HIS A 320 -12.61 -8.37 12.75
C HIS A 320 -12.51 -6.86 12.94
N ARG A 321 -11.75 -6.15 12.09
CA ARG A 321 -11.64 -4.68 12.15
C ARG A 321 -12.97 -3.99 11.82
N LEU A 322 -13.72 -4.48 10.83
CA LEU A 322 -15.07 -4.00 10.52
C LEU A 322 -16.05 -4.22 11.68
N ARG A 323 -16.04 -5.41 12.29
CA ARG A 323 -16.82 -5.69 13.50
C ARG A 323 -16.42 -4.77 14.63
N ARG A 324 -15.11 -4.61 14.86
CA ARG A 324 -14.59 -3.75 15.92
C ARG A 324 -15.05 -2.31 15.74
N TYR A 325 -14.98 -1.77 14.53
CA TYR A 325 -15.52 -0.44 14.23
C TYR A 325 -17.02 -0.33 14.55
N SER A 326 -17.82 -1.36 14.26
CA SER A 326 -19.26 -1.36 14.58
C SER A 326 -19.60 -1.36 16.08
N GLU A 327 -18.64 -1.73 16.94
CA GLU A 327 -18.78 -1.71 18.40
C GLU A 327 -18.36 -0.35 19.01
N LEU A 328 -17.68 0.49 18.24
CA LEU A 328 -17.18 1.80 18.67
C LEU A 328 -18.22 2.89 18.44
N SER A 329 -18.08 4.00 19.16
CA SER A 329 -18.86 5.20 18.87
C SER A 329 -18.45 5.78 17.53
N VAL A 330 -19.44 6.28 16.77
CA VAL A 330 -19.21 6.92 15.48
C VAL A 330 -18.25 8.11 15.66
N PRO A 331 -17.09 8.14 15.00
CA PRO A 331 -16.10 9.20 15.21
C PRO A 331 -16.65 10.56 14.77
N GLN A 332 -16.43 11.59 15.59
CA GLN A 332 -16.87 12.95 15.30
C GLN A 332 -15.68 13.89 15.05
N THR A 333 -14.47 13.48 15.40
CA THR A 333 -13.26 14.31 15.33
C THR A 333 -12.08 13.54 14.77
N VAL A 334 -11.05 14.25 14.31
CA VAL A 334 -9.75 13.66 13.92
C VAL A 334 -9.16 12.83 15.06
N ASN A 335 -9.34 13.27 16.30
CA ASN A 335 -8.86 12.54 17.47
C ASN A 335 -9.57 11.18 17.63
N ASP A 336 -10.88 11.11 17.37
CA ASP A 336 -11.61 9.85 17.39
C ASP A 336 -11.14 8.92 16.27
N ALA A 337 -10.88 9.46 15.08
CA ALA A 337 -10.31 8.68 13.98
C ALA A 337 -8.94 8.09 14.35
N LEU A 338 -8.05 8.87 14.98
CA LEU A 338 -6.75 8.38 15.45
C LEU A 338 -6.87 7.30 16.55
N ARG A 339 -7.88 7.40 17.43
CA ARG A 339 -8.16 6.35 18.43
C ARG A 339 -8.66 5.06 17.78
N ILE A 340 -9.52 5.17 16.77
CA ILE A 340 -10.00 4.01 16.00
C ILE A 340 -8.84 3.36 15.25
N LEU A 341 -8.04 4.14 14.52
CA LEU A 341 -6.87 3.64 13.80
C LEU A 341 -5.77 3.15 14.74
N GLY A 342 -5.76 3.60 16.00
CA GLY A 342 -4.87 3.12 17.05
C GLY A 342 -5.43 1.96 17.89
N ASP A 343 -6.65 1.48 17.61
CA ASP A 343 -7.32 0.48 18.44
C ASP A 343 -6.62 -0.87 18.37
N GLN A 344 -6.31 -1.41 19.54
CA GLN A 344 -5.70 -2.72 19.73
C GLN A 344 -6.49 -3.60 20.69
N HIS A 345 -7.83 -3.47 20.68
CA HIS A 345 -8.69 -4.21 21.58
C HIS A 345 -8.81 -5.69 21.17
N ASP A 346 -9.01 -5.94 19.88
CA ASP A 346 -8.95 -7.30 19.35
C ASP A 346 -7.51 -7.81 19.45
N ARG A 347 -7.33 -8.95 20.13
CA ARG A 347 -5.99 -9.50 20.37
C ARG A 347 -5.42 -10.22 19.15
N GLN A 348 -6.26 -10.79 18.30
CA GLN A 348 -5.84 -11.60 17.16
C GLN A 348 -5.72 -10.75 15.90
N TYR A 349 -6.62 -9.80 15.73
CA TYR A 349 -6.71 -8.95 14.55
C TYR A 349 -7.09 -7.50 14.93
N PRO A 350 -6.21 -6.78 15.65
CA PRO A 350 -6.43 -5.37 16.00
C PRO A 350 -6.49 -4.47 14.75
N VAL A 351 -6.84 -3.19 14.93
CA VAL A 351 -6.75 -2.18 13.86
C VAL A 351 -5.32 -1.68 13.70
N PHE A 352 -4.59 -1.50 14.81
CA PHE A 352 -3.19 -1.08 14.80
C PHE A 352 -2.24 -2.23 15.13
N HIS A 353 -1.20 -2.41 14.31
CA HIS A 353 -0.27 -3.52 14.42
C HIS A 353 1.13 -3.04 14.78
N ASP A 354 1.59 -3.37 15.98
CA ASP A 354 2.93 -3.04 16.46
C ASP A 354 3.49 -4.14 17.36
N VAL A 355 4.67 -3.87 17.94
CA VAL A 355 5.36 -4.80 18.85
C VAL A 355 4.43 -5.24 20.00
N LEU A 356 3.67 -4.29 20.56
CA LEU A 356 2.76 -4.55 21.68
C LEU A 356 1.55 -5.40 21.29
N SER A 357 1.01 -5.26 20.07
CA SER A 357 -0.04 -6.17 19.61
C SER A 357 0.51 -7.57 19.34
N HIS A 358 1.68 -7.69 18.72
CA HIS A 358 2.34 -8.98 18.46
C HIS A 358 2.65 -9.75 19.75
N GLU A 359 3.18 -9.07 20.78
CA GLU A 359 3.38 -9.66 22.11
C GLU A 359 2.07 -10.18 22.74
N ARG A 360 0.92 -9.63 22.34
CA ARG A 360 -0.41 -10.01 22.86
C ARG A 360 -1.14 -11.04 22.01
N GLY A 361 -0.59 -11.45 20.87
CA GLY A 361 -1.11 -12.51 20.01
C GLY A 361 -1.66 -12.06 18.65
N ASP A 362 -1.27 -10.89 18.16
CA ASP A 362 -1.63 -10.40 16.82
C ASP A 362 -1.18 -11.38 15.73
N LEU A 363 -2.10 -11.74 14.83
CA LEU A 363 -1.89 -12.66 13.71
C LEU A 363 -1.86 -11.93 12.35
N SER A 364 -1.91 -10.60 12.37
CA SER A 364 -1.86 -9.76 11.18
C SER A 364 -0.42 -9.48 10.74
N GLY A 365 -0.10 -8.23 10.44
CA GLY A 365 1.17 -7.77 9.89
C GLY A 365 1.68 -6.61 10.74
N TRP A 366 2.12 -5.53 10.12
CA TRP A 366 2.64 -4.37 10.81
C TRP A 366 2.05 -3.10 10.21
N THR A 367 1.66 -2.15 11.06
CA THR A 367 1.30 -0.81 10.64
C THR A 367 2.58 -0.04 10.39
N LEU A 368 2.84 0.28 9.13
CA LEU A 368 4.08 0.91 8.70
C LEU A 368 4.01 2.43 8.88
N THR A 369 2.83 2.99 8.66
CA THR A 369 2.56 4.42 8.87
C THR A 369 1.07 4.64 9.04
N THR A 370 0.71 5.63 9.87
CA THR A 370 -0.63 6.23 9.87
C THR A 370 -0.52 7.63 9.30
N ILE A 371 -1.43 8.03 8.41
CA ILE A 371 -1.51 9.39 7.85
C ILE A 371 -2.94 9.93 7.96
N VAL A 372 -3.07 11.24 8.19
CA VAL A 372 -4.34 11.97 8.16
C VAL A 372 -4.23 13.09 7.14
N PHE A 373 -5.02 13.02 6.07
CA PHE A 373 -5.22 14.10 5.12
C PHE A 373 -6.35 15.00 5.60
N ASP A 374 -6.10 16.31 5.62
CA ASP A 374 -7.06 17.37 5.87
C ASP A 374 -7.18 18.21 4.60
N LEU A 375 -8.26 17.99 3.85
CA LEU A 375 -8.51 18.65 2.58
C LEU A 375 -8.89 20.12 2.76
N ALA A 376 -9.51 20.48 3.90
CA ALA A 376 -9.92 21.86 4.16
C ALA A 376 -8.69 22.75 4.34
N ASN A 377 -7.69 22.25 5.05
CA ASN A 377 -6.42 22.94 5.26
C ASN A 377 -5.35 22.60 4.22
N LYS A 378 -5.61 21.63 3.33
CA LYS A 378 -4.68 21.13 2.31
C LYS A 378 -3.33 20.68 2.90
N THR A 379 -3.42 20.01 4.04
CA THR A 379 -2.26 19.45 4.76
C THR A 379 -2.48 17.98 5.04
N ALA A 380 -1.41 17.23 5.26
CA ALA A 380 -1.50 15.94 5.94
C ALA A 380 -0.48 15.82 7.07
N VAL A 381 -0.74 14.90 7.99
CA VAL A 381 0.16 14.56 9.10
C VAL A 381 0.31 13.06 9.16
N SER A 382 1.56 12.56 9.15
CA SER A 382 1.83 11.16 9.46
C SER A 382 2.36 11.01 10.87
N TYR A 383 2.07 9.86 11.49
CA TYR A 383 2.33 9.59 12.89
C TYR A 383 3.38 8.50 13.06
N ARG A 384 4.22 8.65 14.09
CA ARG A 384 5.20 7.65 14.52
C ARG A 384 4.50 6.68 15.48
N GLY A 385 4.61 5.38 15.19
CA GLY A 385 3.98 4.34 16.00
C GLY A 385 2.46 4.51 16.10
N ASN A 386 1.90 4.09 17.24
CA ASN A 386 0.44 4.08 17.42
C ASN A 386 -0.14 5.51 17.39
N PRO A 387 -1.05 5.83 16.44
CA PRO A 387 -1.58 7.18 16.24
C PRO A 387 -2.36 7.71 17.44
N ALA A 388 -2.87 6.85 18.33
CA ALA A 388 -3.54 7.26 19.56
C ALA A 388 -2.59 7.95 20.57
N ARG A 389 -1.27 7.89 20.35
CA ARG A 389 -0.26 8.63 21.14
C ARG A 389 0.00 10.04 20.62
N HIS A 390 -0.50 10.39 19.43
CA HIS A 390 -0.34 11.70 18.79
C HIS A 390 1.11 12.13 18.52
N GLU A 391 2.03 11.18 18.39
CA GLU A 391 3.42 11.45 18.03
C GLU A 391 3.51 11.74 16.52
N ARG A 392 3.54 13.03 16.16
CA ARG A 392 3.62 13.47 14.76
C ARG A 392 5.04 13.26 14.22
N GLU A 393 5.15 12.65 13.06
CA GLU A 393 6.41 12.35 12.38
C GLU A 393 6.68 13.34 11.24
N PHE A 394 5.77 13.44 10.28
CA PHE A 394 5.89 14.34 9.14
C PHE A 394 4.68 15.26 8.99
N LEU A 395 4.95 16.48 8.56
CA LEU A 395 3.96 17.43 8.07
C LEU A 395 4.06 17.48 6.55
N TRP A 396 2.92 17.36 5.89
CA TRP A 396 2.80 17.30 4.44
C TRP A 396 2.02 18.50 3.96
N ASP A 397 2.60 19.27 3.04
CA ASP A 397 1.92 20.36 2.34
C ASP A 397 1.42 19.81 1.00
N LEU A 398 0.09 19.71 0.87
CA LEU A 398 -0.53 19.08 -0.29
C LEU A 398 -0.57 20.00 -1.52
N GLU A 399 -0.41 21.31 -1.34
CA GLU A 399 -0.34 22.28 -2.45
C GLU A 399 1.08 22.42 -2.99
N ARG A 400 2.07 22.45 -2.09
CA ARG A 400 3.47 22.62 -2.45
C ARG A 400 4.19 21.32 -2.72
N LEU A 401 3.56 20.19 -2.37
CA LEU A 401 4.14 18.85 -2.51
C LEU A 401 5.44 18.70 -1.70
N THR A 402 5.44 19.24 -0.48
CA THR A 402 6.61 19.18 0.41
C THR A 402 6.33 18.36 1.65
N VAL A 403 7.34 17.66 2.14
CA VAL A 403 7.24 16.81 3.34
C VAL A 403 8.37 17.17 4.30
N ALA A 404 7.99 17.66 5.48
CA ALA A 404 8.93 18.11 6.50
C ALA A 404 8.86 17.23 7.74
N SER A 405 10.02 16.80 8.23
CA SER A 405 10.14 16.12 9.54
C SER A 405 9.81 17.11 10.65
N VAL A 406 8.96 16.71 11.59
CA VAL A 406 8.64 17.53 12.77
C VAL A 406 9.89 17.79 13.62
N ARG A 407 10.82 16.82 13.67
CA ARG A 407 12.10 16.97 14.39
C ARG A 407 12.97 18.05 13.78
N ASP A 408 13.05 18.09 12.45
CA ASP A 408 13.91 19.05 11.72
C ASP A 408 13.37 20.49 11.85
N LEU A 409 12.03 20.65 11.81
CA LEU A 409 11.38 21.94 12.02
C LEU A 409 11.63 22.49 13.43
N TRP A 410 11.61 21.62 14.45
CA TRP A 410 11.91 22.03 15.81
C TRP A 410 13.36 22.49 15.96
N GLN A 411 14.31 21.76 15.38
CA GLN A 411 15.73 22.14 15.38
C GLN A 411 15.99 23.46 14.64
N ALA A 412 15.29 23.73 13.54
CA ALA A 412 15.42 25.00 12.80
C ALA A 412 14.79 26.21 13.50
N SER A 413 13.91 25.97 14.49
CA SER A 413 13.23 27.03 15.27
C SER A 413 13.95 27.43 16.55
N GLN A 414 15.02 26.71 16.91
CA GLN A 414 15.95 27.06 17.98
C GLN A 414 17.18 27.75 17.40
#